data_AF-A0A7S2QI17-F1
#
_entry.id   AF-A0A7S2QI17-F1
#
_cell.length_a   1.000
_cell.length_b   1.000
_cell.length_c   1.000
_cell.angle_alpha   90.00
_cell.angle_beta   90.00
_cell.angle_gamma   90.00
#
_symmetry.space_group_name_H-M   'P 1'
#
loop_
_entity.id
_entity.type
_entity.pdbx_description
1 polymer ?
#
loop_
_entity_poly.entity_id
_entity_poly.type
_entity_poly.pdbx_seq_one_letter_code
_entity_poly.pdbx_strand_id
1 'polypeptide(L)'
;RSGFMYWHGRDRRCRPCLFIRLERLGDIARDRERAARLVLFTLEYALRYAMVPGRVENWVVVIDLQHVLRVIPPFHVASLTATAVSIGTALERAYCGRLGWLKIVNMP
;
A
#
# COMPACT_ATOMS: atom_id res chain seq x y z
N ARG A 1 -8.05 16.60 3.00
CA ARG A 1 -7.91 15.62 1.88
C ARG A 1 -7.75 14.23 2.49
N SER A 2 -8.64 13.28 2.17
CA SER A 2 -8.98 12.08 2.97
C SER A 2 -8.51 10.73 2.38
N GLY A 3 -7.36 10.69 1.70
CA GLY A 3 -6.79 9.44 1.18
C GLY A 3 -5.63 8.94 2.05
N PHE A 4 -5.61 7.64 2.33
CA PHE A 4 -4.49 6.96 2.99
C PHE A 4 -3.57 6.23 2.00
N MET A 5 -4.07 5.81 0.84
CA MET A 5 -3.31 5.10 -0.18
C MET A 5 -3.45 5.82 -1.52
N TYR A 6 -2.33 6.20 -2.15
CA TYR A 6 -2.34 6.94 -3.43
C TYR A 6 -1.01 6.86 -4.17
N TRP A 7 -1.08 6.97 -5.49
CA TRP A 7 0.09 7.12 -6.36
C TRP A 7 0.61 8.56 -6.34
N HIS A 8 1.92 8.75 -6.24
CA HIS A 8 2.54 10.07 -6.30
C HIS A 8 3.94 10.00 -6.89
N GLY A 9 4.16 10.73 -7.99
CA GLY A 9 5.49 10.86 -8.60
C GLY A 9 6.07 9.54 -9.11
N ARG A 10 7.36 9.60 -9.45
CA ARG A 10 8.18 8.46 -9.88
C ARG A 10 9.55 8.54 -9.22
N ASP A 11 10.18 7.39 -9.02
CA ASP A 11 11.56 7.34 -8.51
C ASP A 11 12.59 7.61 -9.63
N ARG A 12 13.89 7.59 -9.28
CA ARG A 12 14.98 7.81 -10.25
C ARG A 12 15.02 6.80 -11.40
N ARG A 13 14.38 5.63 -11.25
CA ARG A 13 14.24 4.60 -12.30
C ARG A 13 12.87 4.67 -12.99
N CYS A 14 12.18 5.81 -12.85
CA CYS A 14 10.85 6.07 -13.39
C CYS A 14 9.74 5.14 -12.86
N ARG A 15 9.96 4.38 -11.78
CA ARG A 15 8.96 3.49 -11.21
C ARG A 15 7.89 4.32 -10.47
N PRO A 16 6.59 4.10 -10.70
CA PRO A 16 5.54 4.81 -9.97
C PRO A 16 5.63 4.52 -8.48
N CYS A 17 5.50 5.56 -7.66
CA CYS A 17 5.60 5.44 -6.20
C CYS A 17 4.21 5.42 -5.56
N LEU A 18 3.92 4.36 -4.83
CA LEU A 18 2.74 4.21 -4.01
C LEU A 18 3.03 4.69 -2.60
N PHE A 19 2.21 5.60 -2.08
CA PHE A 19 2.26 6.05 -0.69
C PHE A 19 1.11 5.47 0.11
N ILE A 20 1.42 4.93 1.28
CA ILE A 20 0.47 4.40 2.26
C ILE A 20 0.70 5.14 3.58
N ARG A 21 -0.24 6.00 3.99
CA ARG A 21 -0.18 6.81 5.20
C ARG A 21 -1.13 6.25 6.26
N LEU A 22 -0.60 5.51 7.23
CA LEU A 22 -1.44 4.79 8.20
C LEU A 22 -2.21 5.71 9.15
N GLU A 23 -1.72 6.94 9.40
CA GLU A 23 -2.45 7.98 10.14
C GLU A 23 -3.86 8.25 9.58
N ARG A 24 -4.07 7.97 8.29
CA ARG A 24 -5.31 8.30 7.58
C ARG A 24 -6.20 7.09 7.32
N LEU A 25 -5.87 5.93 7.88
CA LEU A 25 -6.57 4.68 7.61
C LEU A 25 -8.06 4.77 7.99
N GLY A 26 -8.40 5.53 9.04
CA GLY A 26 -9.78 5.80 9.46
C GLY A 26 -10.59 4.51 9.66
N ASP A 27 -11.87 4.54 9.30
CA ASP A 27 -12.78 3.39 9.46
C ASP A 27 -12.50 2.24 8.48
N ILE A 28 -11.71 2.46 7.42
CA ILE A 28 -11.34 1.40 6.47
C ILE A 28 -10.54 0.29 7.17
N ALA A 29 -9.87 0.60 8.29
CA ALA A 29 -9.21 -0.40 9.12
C ALA A 29 -10.16 -1.50 9.64
N ARG A 30 -11.45 -1.18 9.81
CA ARG A 30 -12.47 -2.09 10.35
C ARG A 30 -13.15 -2.93 9.28
N ASP A 31 -13.12 -2.47 8.02
CA ASP A 31 -13.74 -3.14 6.88
C ASP A 31 -12.67 -3.78 5.98
N ARG A 32 -12.40 -5.06 6.27
CA ARG A 32 -11.37 -5.85 5.58
C ARG A 32 -11.64 -6.00 4.08
N GLU A 33 -12.90 -6.18 3.71
CA GLU A 33 -13.26 -6.44 2.31
C GLU A 33 -13.11 -5.16 1.48
N ARG A 34 -13.54 -4.01 2.05
CA ARG A 34 -13.32 -2.71 1.43
C ARG A 34 -11.84 -2.35 1.34
N ALA A 35 -11.06 -2.65 2.36
CA ALA A 35 -9.61 -2.46 2.33
C ALA A 35 -8.95 -3.29 1.21
N ALA A 36 -9.31 -4.57 1.08
CA ALA A 36 -8.80 -5.44 0.03
C ALA A 36 -9.19 -4.94 -1.38
N ARG A 37 -10.46 -4.57 -1.60
CA ARG A 37 -10.93 -4.00 -2.88
C ARG A 37 -10.17 -2.72 -3.24
N LEU A 38 -9.91 -1.86 -2.26
CA LEU A 38 -9.16 -0.62 -2.48
C LEU A 38 -7.70 -0.89 -2.88
N VAL A 39 -7.05 -1.86 -2.22
CA VAL A 39 -5.68 -2.28 -2.59
C VAL A 39 -5.66 -2.81 -4.03
N LEU A 40 -6.56 -3.73 -4.36
CA LEU A 40 -6.66 -4.29 -5.71
C LEU A 40 -6.92 -3.21 -6.76
N PHE A 41 -7.91 -2.33 -6.52
CA PHE A 41 -8.19 -1.21 -7.41
C PHE A 41 -6.97 -0.32 -7.64
N THR A 42 -6.23 -0.01 -6.57
CA THR A 42 -5.04 0.86 -6.64
C THR A 42 -3.94 0.23 -7.49
N LEU A 43 -3.74 -1.08 -7.38
CA LEU A 43 -2.73 -1.80 -8.14
C LEU A 43 -3.14 -2.01 -9.60
N GLU A 44 -4.39 -2.39 -9.86
CA GLU A 44 -4.94 -2.50 -11.22
C GLU A 44 -4.86 -1.17 -11.97
N TYR A 45 -5.14 -0.06 -11.28
CA TYR A 45 -4.95 1.27 -11.83
C TYR A 45 -3.50 1.51 -12.27
N ALA A 46 -2.52 1.11 -11.45
CA ALA A 46 -1.12 1.27 -11.83
C ALA A 46 -0.69 0.40 -13.00
N LEU A 47 -1.15 -0.85 -13.06
CA LEU A 47 -0.88 -1.73 -14.18
C LEU A 47 -1.39 -1.13 -15.51
N ARG A 48 -2.57 -0.52 -15.49
CA ARG A 48 -3.21 0.04 -16.69
C ARG A 48 -2.66 1.40 -17.10
N TYR A 49 -2.34 2.26 -16.14
CA TYR A 49 -2.12 3.69 -16.41
C TYR A 49 -0.78 4.24 -15.90
N ALA A 50 -0.10 3.58 -14.96
CA ALA A 50 1.15 4.08 -14.38
C ALA A 50 2.40 3.37 -14.93
N MET A 51 2.26 2.12 -15.39
CA MET A 51 3.33 1.33 -15.96
C MET A 51 3.60 1.65 -17.44
N VAL A 52 4.80 1.26 -17.90
CA VAL A 52 5.18 1.30 -19.31
C VAL A 52 5.64 -0.11 -19.70
N PRO A 53 4.86 -0.85 -20.50
CA PRO A 53 5.20 -2.22 -20.90
C PRO A 53 6.61 -2.31 -21.51
N GLY A 54 7.39 -3.32 -21.10
CA GLY A 54 8.75 -3.54 -21.58
C GLY A 54 9.81 -2.53 -21.11
N ARG A 55 9.45 -1.54 -20.27
CA ARG A 55 10.39 -0.53 -19.75
C ARG A 55 10.27 -0.33 -18.24
N VAL A 56 9.06 -0.04 -17.75
CA VAL A 56 8.76 0.22 -16.34
C VAL A 56 7.59 -0.66 -15.93
N GLU A 57 7.92 -1.85 -15.44
CA GLU A 57 6.94 -2.88 -15.05
C GLU A 57 6.85 -3.08 -13.53
N ASN A 58 7.62 -2.27 -12.80
CA ASN A 58 7.76 -2.33 -11.35
C ASN A 58 7.26 -1.04 -10.70
N TRP A 59 6.64 -1.15 -9.52
CA TRP A 59 6.34 -0.01 -8.65
C TRP A 59 7.19 -0.05 -7.38
N VAL A 60 7.13 1.04 -6.62
CA VAL A 60 7.80 1.15 -5.32
C VAL A 60 6.79 1.61 -4.27
N VAL A 61 6.98 1.19 -3.02
CA VAL A 61 6.02 1.47 -1.95
C VAL A 61 6.70 2.21 -0.80
N VAL A 62 6.07 3.28 -0.33
CA VAL A 62 6.45 4.01 0.87
C VAL A 62 5.33 3.89 1.88
N ILE A 63 5.63 3.27 3.02
CA ILE A 63 4.71 3.17 4.16
C ILE A 63 5.13 4.20 5.19
N ASP A 64 4.26 5.16 5.43
CA ASP A 64 4.42 6.23 6.41
C ASP A 64 3.66 5.86 7.69
N LEU A 65 4.43 5.66 8.76
CA LEU A 65 3.95 5.30 10.09
C LEU A 65 3.82 6.51 11.03
N GLN A 66 3.97 7.74 10.52
CA GLN A 66 3.81 8.94 11.33
C GLN A 66 2.46 8.92 12.06
N HIS A 67 2.48 9.12 13.38
CA HIS A 67 1.29 9.12 14.25
C HIS A 67 0.43 7.84 14.23
N VAL A 68 0.97 6.70 13.79
CA VAL A 68 0.21 5.44 13.67
C VAL A 68 -0.45 5.00 14.98
N LEU A 69 0.21 5.21 16.13
CA LEU A 69 -0.30 4.81 17.45
C LEU A 69 -1.58 5.56 17.86
N ARG A 70 -1.88 6.72 17.26
CA ARG A 70 -3.14 7.44 17.51
C ARG A 70 -4.34 6.77 16.85
N VAL A 71 -4.10 6.03 15.77
CA VAL A 71 -5.13 5.40 14.94
C VAL A 71 -5.26 3.92 15.26
N ILE A 72 -4.12 3.26 15.48
CA ILE A 72 -4.03 1.84 15.76
C ILE A 72 -3.33 1.69 17.11
N PRO A 73 -4.09 1.50 18.21
CA PRO A 73 -3.51 1.17 19.50
C PRO A 73 -2.78 -0.18 19.41
N PRO A 74 -1.72 -0.41 20.20
CA PRO A 74 -0.94 -1.65 20.19
C PRO A 74 -1.79 -2.92 20.33
N PHE A 75 -2.88 -2.85 21.10
CA PHE A 75 -3.80 -3.96 21.34
C PHE A 75 -4.61 -4.37 20.11
N HIS A 76 -4.74 -3.49 19.11
CA HIS A 76 -5.49 -3.76 17.87
C HIS A 76 -4.60 -4.25 16.71
N VAL A 77 -3.27 -4.26 16.90
CA VAL A 77 -2.30 -4.67 15.88
C VAL A 77 -2.54 -6.11 15.42
N ALA A 78 -2.90 -7.00 16.34
CA ALA A 78 -3.22 -8.40 16.02
C ALA A 78 -4.43 -8.56 15.09
N SER A 79 -5.39 -7.62 15.10
CA SER A 79 -6.55 -7.67 14.19
C SER A 79 -6.18 -7.32 12.73
N LEU A 80 -5.12 -6.51 12.58
CA LEU A 80 -4.61 -6.03 11.29
C LEU A 80 -3.62 -7.00 10.67
N THR A 81 -2.90 -7.80 11.47
CA THR A 81 -1.96 -8.79 10.95
C THR A 81 -2.67 -9.82 10.07
N ALA A 82 -3.86 -10.30 10.46
CA ALA A 82 -4.63 -11.23 9.66
C ALA A 82 -5.00 -10.65 8.27
N THR A 83 -5.37 -9.37 8.22
CA THR A 83 -5.69 -8.67 6.97
C THR A 83 -4.44 -8.40 6.14
N ALA A 84 -3.34 -7.99 6.79
CA ALA A 84 -2.06 -7.78 6.13
C ALA A 84 -1.51 -9.07 5.52
N VAL A 85 -1.67 -10.21 6.21
CA VAL A 85 -1.29 -11.54 5.70
C VAL A 85 -2.14 -11.91 4.48
N SER A 86 -3.47 -11.77 4.57
CA SER A 86 -4.36 -12.07 3.43
C SER A 86 -4.02 -11.23 2.20
N ILE A 87 -3.78 -9.92 2.40
CA ILE A 87 -3.36 -9.02 1.32
C ILE A 87 -1.99 -9.45 0.81
N GLY A 88 -1.02 -9.71 1.69
CA GLY A 88 0.32 -10.17 1.33
C GLY A 88 0.29 -11.41 0.43
N THR A 89 -0.46 -12.44 0.81
CA THR A 89 -0.61 -13.66 0.00
C THR A 89 -1.30 -13.40 -1.35
N ALA A 90 -2.28 -12.50 -1.39
CA ALA A 90 -2.92 -12.11 -2.65
C ALA A 90 -1.94 -11.35 -3.56
N LEU A 91 -1.13 -10.46 -2.99
CA LEU A 91 -0.11 -9.70 -3.70
C LEU A 91 0.99 -10.60 -4.26
N GLU A 92 1.45 -11.57 -3.48
CA GLU A 92 2.46 -12.54 -3.89
C GLU A 92 1.98 -13.38 -5.08
N ARG A 93 0.72 -13.81 -5.08
CA ARG A 93 0.18 -14.65 -6.16
C ARG A 93 -0.12 -13.86 -7.44
N ALA A 94 -0.70 -12.67 -7.31
CA ALA A 94 -1.20 -11.92 -8.46
C ALA A 94 -0.17 -10.93 -9.05
N TYR A 95 0.76 -10.45 -8.23
CA TYR A 95 1.67 -9.35 -8.59
C TYR A 95 3.15 -9.68 -8.29
N CYS A 96 3.52 -10.96 -8.40
CA CYS A 96 4.90 -11.41 -8.21
C CYS A 96 5.89 -10.65 -9.10
N GLY A 97 7.06 -10.33 -8.56
CA GLY A 97 8.14 -9.66 -9.30
C GLY A 97 7.91 -8.17 -9.61
N ARG A 98 6.74 -7.59 -9.30
CA ARG A 98 6.42 -6.18 -9.62
C ARG A 98 6.82 -5.17 -8.54
N LEU A 99 7.05 -5.62 -7.31
CA LEU A 99 7.50 -4.75 -6.22
C LEU A 99 9.01 -4.53 -6.33
N GLY A 100 9.42 -3.33 -6.74
CA GLY A 100 10.83 -2.97 -6.89
C GLY A 100 11.55 -2.75 -5.56
N TRP A 101 10.91 -2.04 -4.63
CA TRP A 101 11.33 -1.93 -3.24
C TRP A 101 10.18 -1.40 -2.38
N LEU A 102 10.26 -1.66 -1.08
CA LEU A 102 9.37 -1.12 -0.06
C LEU A 102 10.22 -0.41 0.99
N LYS A 103 9.78 0.78 1.41
CA LYS A 103 10.42 1.55 2.47
C LYS A 103 9.40 1.94 3.52
N ILE A 104 9.72 1.66 4.78
CA ILE A 104 8.96 2.11 5.94
C ILE A 104 9.65 3.37 6.48
N VAL A 105 8.87 4.40 6.76
CA VAL A 105 9.36 5.69 7.27
C VAL A 105 8.57 6.11 8.51
N ASN A 106 9.16 6.97 9.33
CA ASN A 106 8.55 7.52 10.55
C ASN A 106 8.06 6.44 11.54
N MET A 107 8.88 5.38 11.71
CA MET A 107 8.58 4.32 12.67
C MET A 107 8.53 4.90 14.10
N PRO A 108 7.48 4.59 14.89
CA PRO A 108 7.34 5.08 16.26
C PRO A 108 8.35 4.46 17.23
#